data_AF-A0A5B0L5N1-F1
#
_entry.id   AF-A0A5B0L5N1-F1
#
_cell.length_a   1.000
_cell.length_b   1.000
_cell.length_c   1.000
_cell.angle_alpha   90.00
_cell.angle_beta   90.00
_cell.angle_gamma   90.00
#
_symmetry.space_group_name_H-M   'P 1'
#
loop_
_entity.id
_entity.type
_entity.pdbx_description
1 polymer ?
#
loop_
_entity_poly.entity_id
_entity_poly.type
_entity_poly.pdbx_seq_one_letter_code
_entity_poly.pdbx_strand_id
1 'polypeptide(L)'
;MTALPPHSRPIRIHSLTDADAACAAAAELGIPLLLVSAPGAAASAGAGWFRAVAARAAARHPSVAMTAVLDCADRPGDALGALSAGIGAILFTGRLDVAERLADIATQRGARLLTALPEALDLRGARDPRRTCRNWLGGQDGGHVTE
;
A
#
# COMPACT_ATOMS: atom_id res chain seq x y z
N MET A 1 10.45 -15.53 -4.09
CA MET A 1 9.34 -15.17 -3.18
C MET A 1 9.90 -14.47 -1.95
N THR A 2 10.03 -13.15 -1.96
CA THR A 2 10.46 -12.41 -0.75
C THR A 2 9.20 -12.01 -0.01
N ALA A 3 8.92 -12.71 1.09
CA ALA A 3 7.77 -12.46 1.95
C ALA A 3 7.76 -10.99 2.41
N LEU A 4 6.56 -10.42 2.54
CA LEU A 4 6.38 -9.20 3.31
C LEU A 4 7.01 -9.37 4.70
N PRO A 5 7.60 -8.31 5.29
CA PRO A 5 7.98 -8.37 6.69
C PRO A 5 6.76 -8.86 7.51
N PRO A 6 6.93 -9.91 8.33
CA PRO A 6 5.84 -10.46 9.14
C PRO A 6 5.29 -9.33 10.04
N HIS A 7 3.96 -9.24 10.10
CA HIS A 7 3.20 -8.27 10.93
C HIS A 7 3.15 -6.81 10.46
N SER A 8 3.19 -6.55 9.15
CA SER A 8 2.87 -5.20 8.65
C SER A 8 1.35 -4.99 8.62
N ARG A 9 0.80 -4.22 9.57
CA ARG A 9 -0.60 -3.79 9.58
C ARG A 9 -0.81 -2.76 8.46
N PRO A 10 -1.33 -3.13 7.27
CA PRO A 10 -1.36 -2.23 6.11
C PRO A 10 -2.36 -1.11 6.35
N ILE A 11 -2.12 0.04 5.71
CA ILE A 11 -3.04 1.18 5.71
C ILE A 11 -3.39 1.55 4.27
N ARG A 12 -4.68 1.52 3.95
CA ARG A 12 -5.23 1.96 2.67
C ARG A 12 -5.43 3.46 2.64
N ILE A 13 -4.91 4.09 1.60
CA ILE A 13 -4.96 5.54 1.38
C ILE A 13 -5.75 5.89 0.12
N HIS A 14 -6.39 7.06 0.15
CA HIS A 14 -7.11 7.66 -0.97
C HIS A 14 -6.53 9.02 -1.36
N SER A 15 -5.60 9.56 -0.56
CA SER A 15 -5.03 10.88 -0.76
C SER A 15 -3.59 11.00 -0.25
N LEU A 16 -2.91 12.11 -0.58
CA LEU A 16 -1.63 12.46 0.03
C LEU A 16 -1.77 12.79 1.52
N THR A 17 -2.92 13.33 1.95
CA THR A 17 -3.18 13.63 3.37
C THR A 17 -3.25 12.35 4.18
N ASP A 18 -3.88 11.30 3.63
CA ASP A 18 -3.95 9.97 4.24
C ASP A 18 -2.54 9.38 4.39
N ALA A 19 -1.73 9.45 3.32
CA ALA A 19 -0.34 9.00 3.32
C ALA A 19 0.51 9.72 4.38
N ASP A 20 0.35 11.03 4.49
CA ASP A 20 1.05 11.87 5.45
C ASP A 20 0.68 11.52 6.90
N ALA A 21 -0.61 11.31 7.16
CA ALA A 21 -1.10 10.90 8.47
C ALA A 21 -0.58 9.51 8.89
N ALA A 22 -0.57 8.55 7.96
CA ALA A 22 -0.01 7.22 8.18
C ALA A 22 1.49 7.27 8.46
N CYS A 23 2.26 8.05 7.68
CA CYS A 23 3.69 8.23 7.90
C CYS A 23 3.97 8.92 9.23
N ALA A 24 3.24 9.98 9.59
CA ALA A 24 3.41 10.66 10.85
C ALA A 24 3.15 9.74 12.06
N ALA A 25 2.14 8.87 11.98
CA ALA A 25 1.86 7.89 13.02
C ALA A 25 2.97 6.82 13.11
N ALA A 26 3.47 6.32 11.97
CA ALA A 26 4.56 5.35 11.94
C ALA A 26 5.87 5.95 12.47
N ALA A 27 6.17 7.21 12.12
CA ALA A 27 7.32 7.95 12.62
C ALA A 27 7.28 8.13 14.15
N GLU A 28 6.11 8.48 14.69
CA GLU A 28 5.89 8.62 16.13
C GLU A 28 6.13 7.31 16.89
N LEU A 29 5.75 6.17 16.29
CA LEU A 29 5.92 4.84 16.88
C LEU A 29 7.29 4.20 16.58
N GLY A 30 8.08 4.79 15.66
CA GLY A 30 9.38 4.24 15.26
C GLY A 30 9.31 2.89 14.52
N ILE A 31 8.22 2.63 13.78
CA ILE A 31 8.00 1.35 13.10
C ILE A 31 7.95 1.50 11.56
N PRO A 32 8.23 0.43 10.79
CA PRO A 32 8.02 0.45 9.34
C PRO A 32 6.54 0.59 8.97
N LEU A 33 6.27 1.15 7.80
CA LEU A 33 4.92 1.37 7.28
C LEU A 33 4.70 0.61 5.98
N LEU A 34 3.60 -0.13 5.90
CA LEU A 34 3.06 -0.66 4.66
C LEU A 34 1.85 0.17 4.24
N LEU A 35 2.03 0.97 3.21
CA LEU A 35 1.02 1.83 2.65
C LEU A 35 0.48 1.21 1.36
N VAL A 36 -0.84 1.12 1.24
CA VAL A 36 -1.51 0.51 0.09
C VAL A 36 -2.49 1.52 -0.50
N SER A 37 -2.64 1.55 -1.81
CA SER A 37 -3.69 2.36 -2.44
C SER A 37 -5.10 1.82 -2.12
N ALA A 38 -6.12 2.61 -2.46
CA ALA A 38 -7.49 2.12 -2.59
C ALA A 38 -7.57 0.90 -3.56
N PRO A 39 -8.55 0.00 -3.39
CA PRO A 39 -8.76 -1.13 -4.30
C PRO A 39 -8.85 -0.69 -5.76
N GLY A 40 -8.08 -1.35 -6.65
CA GLY A 40 -8.09 -1.05 -8.08
C GLY A 40 -7.59 0.36 -8.45
N ALA A 41 -6.87 1.06 -7.58
CA ALA A 41 -6.38 2.43 -7.84
C ALA A 41 -5.49 2.54 -9.08
N ALA A 42 -4.85 1.44 -9.51
CA ALA A 42 -4.10 1.42 -10.76
C ALA A 42 -4.97 1.82 -11.97
N ALA A 43 -6.25 1.40 -11.98
CA ALA A 43 -7.18 1.72 -13.06
C ALA A 43 -7.89 3.07 -12.87
N SER A 44 -8.21 3.45 -11.62
CA SER A 44 -9.02 4.65 -11.35
C SER A 44 -8.20 5.94 -11.21
N ALA A 45 -7.02 5.88 -10.61
CA ALA A 45 -6.14 7.03 -10.39
C ALA A 45 -4.84 6.95 -11.21
N GLY A 46 -4.39 5.75 -11.54
CA GLY A 46 -3.18 5.51 -12.33
C GLY A 46 -1.90 5.45 -11.50
N ALA A 47 -0.92 4.73 -12.04
CA ALA A 47 0.38 4.54 -11.39
C ALA A 47 1.16 5.85 -11.17
N GLY A 48 1.03 6.82 -12.07
CA GLY A 48 1.70 8.12 -11.96
C GLY A 48 1.25 8.91 -10.74
N TRP A 49 -0.06 8.94 -10.47
CA TRP A 49 -0.61 9.57 -9.27
C TRP A 49 -0.08 8.90 -8.00
N PHE A 50 -0.17 7.57 -7.92
CA PHE A 50 0.24 6.84 -6.73
C PHE A 50 1.74 7.00 -6.45
N ARG A 51 2.58 6.96 -7.50
CA ARG A 51 4.01 7.22 -7.40
C ARG A 51 4.30 8.63 -6.86
N ALA A 52 3.57 9.64 -7.31
CA ALA A 52 3.72 11.01 -6.81
C ALA A 52 3.32 11.13 -5.33
N VAL A 53 2.24 10.47 -4.91
CA VAL A 53 1.82 10.43 -3.50
C VAL A 53 2.89 9.77 -2.63
N ALA A 54 3.34 8.57 -2.99
CA ALA A 54 4.35 7.84 -2.25
C ALA A 54 5.67 8.61 -2.16
N ALA A 55 6.15 9.19 -3.27
CA ALA A 55 7.38 9.98 -3.28
C ALA A 55 7.30 11.21 -2.37
N ARG A 56 6.17 11.93 -2.39
CA ARG A 56 5.96 13.10 -1.52
C ARG A 56 5.85 12.71 -0.05
N ALA A 57 5.20 11.60 0.28
CA ALA A 57 5.12 11.10 1.64
C ALA A 57 6.52 10.70 2.17
N ALA A 58 7.29 9.94 1.38
CA ALA A 58 8.65 9.56 1.72
C ALA A 58 9.57 10.78 1.95
N ALA A 59 9.45 11.81 1.10
CA ALA A 59 10.25 13.03 1.23
C ALA A 59 9.93 13.83 2.51
N ARG A 60 8.68 13.79 2.98
CA ARG A 60 8.26 14.46 4.23
C ARG A 60 8.63 13.68 5.48
N HIS A 61 8.72 12.35 5.37
CA HIS A 61 8.95 11.43 6.49
C HIS A 61 10.15 10.51 6.21
N PRO A 62 11.37 11.06 6.02
CA PRO A 62 12.54 10.27 5.61
C PRO A 62 12.99 9.23 6.65
N SER A 63 12.54 9.35 7.90
CA SER A 63 12.82 8.39 8.98
C SER A 63 11.93 7.13 8.93
N VAL A 64 10.86 7.13 8.12
CA VAL A 64 9.93 6.00 8.03
C VAL A 64 10.37 5.04 6.94
N ALA A 65 10.66 3.79 7.32
CA ALA A 65 10.86 2.70 6.37
C ALA A 65 9.52 2.32 5.70
N MET A 66 9.12 3.09 4.68
CA MET A 66 7.84 2.96 3.99
C MET A 66 7.96 2.03 2.77
N THR A 67 7.06 1.04 2.70
CA THR A 67 6.78 0.28 1.47
C THR A 67 5.41 0.70 0.94
N ALA A 68 5.36 1.17 -0.31
CA ALA A 68 4.13 1.60 -0.98
C ALA A 68 3.69 0.57 -2.03
N VAL A 69 2.45 0.09 -1.93
CA VAL A 69 1.86 -0.95 -2.80
C VAL A 69 0.70 -0.38 -3.60
N LEU A 70 0.76 -0.50 -4.93
CA LEU A 70 -0.36 -0.12 -5.81
C LEU A 70 -1.28 -1.33 -6.05
N ASP A 71 -2.54 -1.17 -5.70
CA ASP A 71 -3.60 -2.15 -5.93
C ASP A 71 -4.05 -2.13 -7.39
N CYS A 72 -3.80 -3.24 -8.08
CA CYS A 72 -4.14 -3.48 -9.48
C CYS A 72 -5.37 -4.38 -9.65
N ALA A 73 -6.04 -4.75 -8.55
CA ALA A 73 -7.12 -5.72 -8.53
C ALA A 73 -6.77 -6.99 -9.35
N ASP A 74 -7.69 -7.47 -10.17
CA ASP A 74 -7.53 -8.62 -11.07
C ASP A 74 -7.13 -8.22 -12.51
N ARG A 75 -6.62 -7.00 -12.71
CA ARG A 75 -6.42 -6.42 -14.05
C ARG A 75 -4.95 -6.47 -14.48
N PRO A 76 -4.56 -7.42 -15.37
CA PRO A 76 -3.15 -7.61 -15.74
C PRO A 76 -2.56 -6.44 -16.53
N GLY A 77 -3.37 -5.75 -17.34
CA GLY A 77 -2.93 -4.57 -18.08
C GLY A 77 -2.49 -3.44 -17.15
N ASP A 78 -3.24 -3.21 -16.08
CA ASP A 78 -2.92 -2.18 -15.08
C ASP A 78 -1.70 -2.58 -14.25
N ALA A 79 -1.57 -3.86 -13.89
CA ALA A 79 -0.37 -4.40 -13.24
C ALA A 79 0.90 -4.18 -14.10
N LEU A 80 0.84 -4.51 -15.39
CA LEU A 80 1.96 -4.29 -16.31
C LEU A 80 2.27 -2.80 -16.49
N GLY A 81 1.23 -1.96 -16.58
CA GLY A 81 1.37 -0.50 -16.64
C GLY A 81 2.06 0.05 -15.40
N ALA A 82 1.69 -0.42 -14.21
CA ALA A 82 2.32 -0.05 -12.94
C ALA A 82 3.80 -0.44 -12.87
N LEU A 83 4.14 -1.67 -13.24
CA LEU A 83 5.53 -2.14 -13.32
C LEU A 83 6.34 -1.33 -14.36
N SER A 84 5.71 -0.96 -15.47
CA SER A 84 6.33 -0.13 -16.50
C SER A 84 6.58 1.31 -16.04
N ALA A 85 5.71 1.84 -15.17
CA ALA A 85 5.84 3.16 -14.56
C ALA A 85 6.87 3.23 -13.41
N GLY A 86 7.49 2.09 -13.07
CA GLY A 86 8.51 1.99 -12.02
C GLY A 86 7.93 1.84 -10.61
N ILE A 87 6.70 1.34 -10.46
CA ILE A 87 6.16 1.01 -9.14
C ILE A 87 6.91 -0.20 -8.56
N GLY A 88 7.47 -0.02 -7.35
CA GLY A 88 8.29 -1.03 -6.69
C GLY A 88 7.52 -2.20 -6.07
N ALA A 89 6.23 -2.03 -5.77
CA ALA A 89 5.38 -3.10 -5.27
C ALA A 89 3.92 -2.94 -5.75
N ILE A 90 3.34 -4.04 -6.24
CA ILE A 90 1.94 -4.08 -6.69
C ILE A 90 1.18 -5.19 -5.99
N LEU A 91 -0.13 -5.01 -5.81
CA LEU A 91 -1.07 -6.06 -5.42
C LEU A 91 -1.89 -6.47 -6.63
N PHE A 92 -1.93 -7.76 -6.93
CA PHE A 92 -2.73 -8.35 -8.00
C PHE A 92 -3.47 -9.58 -7.47
N THR A 93 -4.80 -9.51 -7.44
CA THR A 93 -5.69 -10.54 -6.87
C THR A 93 -6.41 -11.35 -7.96
N GLY A 94 -5.88 -11.35 -9.19
CA GLY A 94 -6.42 -12.12 -10.31
C GLY A 94 -5.97 -13.58 -10.32
N ARG A 95 -6.07 -14.22 -11.50
CA ARG A 95 -5.72 -15.64 -11.68
C ARG A 95 -4.24 -15.92 -11.37
N LEU A 96 -3.97 -17.07 -10.72
CA LEU A 96 -2.64 -17.44 -10.24
C LEU A 96 -1.60 -17.57 -11.38
N ASP A 97 -1.98 -18.19 -12.51
CA ASP A 97 -1.12 -18.34 -13.68
C ASP A 97 -0.68 -17.00 -14.28
N VAL A 98 -1.53 -15.98 -14.17
CA VAL A 98 -1.20 -14.60 -14.56
C VAL A 98 -0.32 -13.93 -13.52
N ALA A 99 -0.62 -14.13 -12.24
CA ALA A 99 0.16 -13.60 -11.12
C ALA A 99 1.61 -14.08 -11.16
N GLU A 100 1.86 -15.35 -11.46
CA GLU A 100 3.20 -15.93 -11.61
C GLU A 100 4.00 -15.22 -12.70
N ARG A 101 3.40 -15.06 -13.89
CA ARG A 101 4.04 -14.34 -15.02
C ARG A 101 4.34 -12.88 -14.67
N LEU A 102 3.39 -12.20 -14.02
CA LEU A 102 3.58 -10.82 -13.57
C LEU A 102 4.66 -10.72 -12.48
N ALA A 103 4.77 -11.72 -11.60
CA ALA A 103 5.80 -11.76 -10.57
C ALA A 103 7.21 -11.94 -11.16
N ASP A 104 7.35 -12.72 -12.23
CA ASP A 104 8.61 -12.84 -12.98
C ASP A 104 9.02 -11.50 -13.60
N ILE A 105 8.06 -10.81 -14.25
CA ILE A 105 8.28 -9.48 -14.81
C ILE A 105 8.64 -8.48 -13.71
N ALA A 106 7.96 -8.51 -12.57
CA ALA A 106 8.26 -7.65 -11.43
C ALA A 106 9.68 -7.88 -10.94
N THR A 107 10.09 -9.15 -10.77
CA THR A 107 11.44 -9.53 -10.32
C THR A 107 12.52 -9.02 -11.28
N GLN A 108 12.33 -9.18 -12.60
CA GLN A 108 13.25 -8.66 -13.62
C GLN A 108 13.40 -7.13 -13.57
N ARG A 109 12.40 -6.42 -13.04
CA ARG A 109 12.37 -4.96 -12.87
C ARG A 109 12.76 -4.50 -11.47
N GLY A 110 13.15 -5.40 -10.57
CA GLY A 110 13.44 -5.07 -9.17
C GLY A 110 12.20 -4.69 -8.34
N ALA A 111 11.01 -5.04 -8.82
CA ALA A 111 9.74 -4.82 -8.16
C ALA A 111 9.20 -6.12 -7.53
N ARG A 112 8.12 -6.02 -6.76
CA ARG A 112 7.46 -7.14 -6.09
C ARG A 112 5.98 -7.20 -6.43
N LEU A 113 5.45 -8.40 -6.58
CA LEU A 113 4.02 -8.66 -6.71
C LEU A 113 3.52 -9.36 -5.45
N LEU A 114 2.42 -8.85 -4.91
CA LEU A 114 1.64 -9.47 -3.85
C LEU A 114 0.35 -10.03 -4.46
N THR A 115 -0.10 -11.17 -3.97
CA THR A 115 -1.38 -11.78 -4.38
C THR A 115 -2.47 -11.62 -3.34
N ALA A 116 -2.10 -11.21 -2.12
CA ALA A 116 -3.02 -10.95 -1.03
C ALA A 116 -2.41 -9.92 -0.07
N LEU A 117 -3.27 -9.32 0.75
CA LEU A 117 -2.90 -8.51 1.90
C LEU A 117 -3.59 -9.06 3.15
N PRO A 118 -2.98 -8.93 4.34
CA PRO A 118 -3.72 -9.07 5.58
C PRO A 118 -4.78 -7.95 5.70
N GLU A 119 -5.64 -8.05 6.72
CA GLU A 119 -6.61 -6.99 7.03
C GLU A 119 -5.90 -5.64 7.12
N ALA A 120 -6.46 -4.64 6.44
CA ALA A 120 -5.89 -3.31 6.30
C ALA A 120 -6.85 -2.26 6.84
N LEU A 121 -6.32 -1.28 7.57
CA LEU A 121 -7.07 -0.10 7.96
C LEU A 121 -7.39 0.73 6.71
N ASP A 122 -8.66 1.05 6.49
CA ASP A 122 -9.07 1.99 5.43
C ASP A 122 -9.28 3.40 6.01
N LEU A 123 -8.57 4.40 5.47
CA LEU A 123 -8.67 5.79 5.90
C LEU A 123 -9.83 6.57 5.26
N ARG A 124 -10.63 5.94 4.38
CA ARG A 124 -11.80 6.57 3.79
C ARG A 124 -12.75 7.08 4.88
N GLY A 125 -12.98 8.38 4.90
CA GLY A 125 -13.92 9.00 5.84
C GLY A 125 -13.42 9.05 7.29
N ALA A 126 -12.15 8.73 7.56
CA ALA A 126 -11.58 8.86 8.89
C ALA A 126 -11.59 10.32 9.34
N ARG A 127 -12.26 10.61 10.47
CA ARG A 127 -12.35 11.98 11.02
C ARG A 127 -10.99 12.51 11.51
N ASP A 128 -10.18 11.63 12.11
CA ASP A 128 -8.83 11.91 12.56
C ASP A 128 -7.89 10.80 12.04
N PRO A 129 -7.40 10.92 10.78
CA PRO A 129 -6.58 9.90 10.16
C PRO A 129 -5.32 9.56 10.97
N ARG A 130 -4.67 10.56 11.60
CA ARG A 130 -3.42 10.33 12.34
C ARG A 130 -3.66 9.52 13.61
N ARG A 131 -4.69 9.84 14.39
CA ARG A 131 -5.04 9.06 15.57
C ARG A 131 -5.46 7.64 15.20
N THR A 132 -6.27 7.47 14.17
CA THR A 132 -6.70 6.14 13.70
C THR A 132 -5.50 5.30 13.26
N CYS A 133 -4.57 5.89 12.49
CA CYS A 133 -3.33 5.22 12.11
C CYS A 133 -2.51 4.79 13.33
N ARG A 134 -2.35 5.65 14.32
CA ARG A 134 -1.56 5.35 15.51
C ARG A 134 -2.14 4.19 16.32
N ASN A 135 -3.46 4.18 16.52
CA ASN A 135 -4.14 3.11 17.26
C ASN A 135 -3.98 1.77 16.54
N TRP A 136 -4.23 1.77 15.23
CA TRP A 136 -4.01 0.61 14.37
C TRP A 136 -2.56 0.14 14.43
N LEU A 137 -1.59 1.01 14.17
CA LEU A 137 -0.17 0.64 14.20
C LEU A 137 0.32 0.19 15.58
N GLY A 138 -0.25 0.74 16.67
CA GLY A 138 0.10 0.43 18.05
C GLY A 138 -0.57 -0.82 18.65
N GLY A 139 -1.29 -1.62 17.86
CA GLY A 139 -1.94 -2.83 18.38
C GLY A 139 -3.28 -2.59 19.10
N GLN A 140 -3.76 -1.35 19.15
CA GLN A 140 -4.99 -0.99 19.86
C GLN A 140 -6.17 -1.00 18.90
N ASP A 141 -6.69 -2.20 18.64
CA ASP A 141 -7.89 -2.35 17.82
C ASP A 141 -9.10 -1.78 18.56
N GLY A 142 -9.55 -0.62 18.09
CA GLY A 142 -10.93 -0.24 18.21
C GLY A 142 -11.74 -1.24 17.40
N GLY A 143 -12.21 -2.29 18.05
CA GLY A 143 -13.24 -3.17 17.51
C GLY A 143 -14.39 -2.30 17.01
N HIS A 144 -14.61 -2.32 15.69
CA HIS A 144 -15.86 -1.88 15.12
C HIS A 144 -16.54 -3.11 14.52
N VAL A 145 -17.41 -3.68 15.35
CA VAL A 145 -18.52 -4.52 14.91
C VAL A 145 -19.35 -3.69 13.93
N THR A 146 -19.58 -4.22 12.73
CA THR A 146 -20.71 -3.80 11.90
C THR A 146 -21.48 -5.06 11.51
N GLU A 147 -22.62 -5.20 12.20
CA GLU A 147 -23.86 -5.96 11.96
C GLU A 147 -23.80 -7.35 11.30
#